data_AF-A0A6G2DY30-F1
#
_entry.id   AF-A0A6G2DY30-F1
#
_cell.length_a   1.000
_cell.length_b   1.000
_cell.length_c   1.000
_cell.angle_alpha   90.00
_cell.angle_beta   90.00
_cell.angle_gamma   90.00
#
_symmetry.space_group_name_H-M   'P 1'
#
loop_
_entity.id
_entity.type
_entity.pdbx_description
1 polymer ?
#
loop_
_entity_poly.entity_id
_entity_poly.type
_entity_poly.pdbx_seq_one_letter_code
_entity_poly.pdbx_strand_id
1 'polypeptide(L)' 'GLYWAWKNLDCDYLGLVHYRRYFTDRNRPYHDKINMNEVILSADQVKEFMSEVDVVVPKKRKYYIETLYSHYAHTHN' A
#
# COMPACT_ATOMS: atom_id res chain seq x y z
N GLY A 1 -7.77 -13.14 2.03
CA GLY A 1 -8.42 -11.90 1.58
C GLY A 1 -8.53 -11.86 0.06
N LEU A 2 -7.41 -11.66 -0.63
CA LEU A 2 -7.39 -11.41 -2.08
C LEU A 2 -8.12 -12.45 -2.94
N TYR A 3 -7.87 -13.75 -2.72
CA TYR A 3 -8.51 -14.81 -3.51
C TYR A 3 -10.04 -14.76 -3.46
N TRP A 4 -10.58 -14.58 -2.25
CA TRP A 4 -12.02 -14.49 -2.07
C TRP A 4 -12.58 -13.24 -2.75
N ALA A 5 -11.90 -12.10 -2.59
CA ALA A 5 -12.31 -10.84 -3.19
C ALA A 5 -12.35 -10.92 -4.72
N TRP A 6 -11.32 -11.51 -5.34
CA TRP A 6 -11.28 -11.77 -6.79
C TRP A 6 -12.44 -12.64 -7.29
N LYS A 7 -12.87 -13.63 -6.49
CA LYS A 7 -13.90 -14.58 -6.91
C LYS A 7 -15.34 -14.12 -6.65
N ASN A 8 -15.55 -13.14 -5.77
CA ASN A 8 -16.87 -12.84 -5.23
C ASN A 8 -17.26 -11.35 -5.31
N LEU A 9 -16.32 -10.45 -5.60
CA LEU A 9 -16.61 -9.03 -5.75
C LEU A 9 -16.69 -8.65 -7.23
N ASP A 10 -17.77 -7.98 -7.58
CA ASP A 10 -17.92 -7.23 -8.83
C ASP A 10 -17.69 -5.75 -8.51
N CYS A 11 -16.54 -5.22 -8.92
CA CYS A 11 -16.12 -3.85 -8.61
C CYS A 11 -15.12 -3.32 -9.64
N ASP A 12 -15.19 -2.01 -9.91
CA ASP A 12 -14.25 -1.33 -10.82
C ASP A 12 -12.82 -1.25 -10.26
N TYR A 13 -12.70 -1.20 -8.92
CA TYR A 13 -11.41 -1.09 -8.22
C TYR A 13 -11.32 -2.10 -7.07
N LEU A 14 -10.24 -2.89 -7.06
CA LEU A 14 -9.95 -3.86 -6.01
C LEU A 14 -8.69 -3.48 -5.24
N GLY A 15 -8.80 -3.30 -3.93
CA GLY A 15 -7.68 -2.92 -3.07
C GLY A 15 -7.59 -3.76 -1.79
N LEU A 16 -6.38 -3.91 -1.26
CA LEU A 16 -6.10 -4.56 0.01
C LEU A 16 -5.09 -3.77 0.81
N VAL A 17 -5.38 -3.61 2.09
CA VAL A 17 -4.49 -2.99 3.07
C VAL A 17 -4.42 -3.84 4.32
N HIS A 18 -3.34 -3.69 5.10
CA HIS A 18 -3.31 -4.26 6.44
C HIS A 18 -4.14 -3.38 7.39
N TYR A 19 -4.78 -3.99 8.37
CA TYR A 19 -5.60 -3.31 9.40
C TYR A 19 -4.90 -2.19 10.20
N ARG A 20 -3.56 -2.13 10.17
CA ARG A 20 -2.73 -1.10 10.84
C ARG A 20 -1.85 -0.30 9.90
N ARG A 21 -1.93 -0.52 8.59
CA ARG A 21 -1.09 0.17 7.60
C ARG A 21 -1.97 0.62 6.44
N TYR A 22 -2.24 1.91 6.42
CA TYR A 22 -3.06 2.58 5.41
C TYR A 22 -2.18 3.30 4.40
N PHE A 23 -2.71 3.53 3.20
CA PHE A 23 -2.09 4.46 2.27
C PHE A 23 -2.29 5.89 2.78
N THR A 24 -1.23 6.67 2.73
CA THR A 24 -1.22 8.07 3.14
C THR A 24 -0.72 8.94 2.00
N ASP A 25 -1.03 10.23 2.08
CA ASP A 25 -0.52 11.22 1.13
C ASP A 25 1.02 11.18 1.09
N ARG A 26 1.58 11.14 -0.12
CA ARG A 26 3.03 11.10 -0.36
C ARG A 26 3.74 12.35 0.16
N ASN A 27 3.03 13.47 0.25
CA ASN A 27 3.58 14.77 0.65
C ASN A 27 3.62 14.98 2.16
N ARG A 28 3.05 14.07 2.97
CA ARG A 28 3.03 14.16 4.43
C ARG A 28 3.86 13.04 5.05
N PRO A 29 5.16 13.28 5.33
CA PRO A 29 5.98 12.30 6.01
C PRO A 29 5.49 12.06 7.44
N TYR A 30 5.68 10.84 7.92
CA TYR A 30 5.35 10.47 9.30
C TYR A 30 6.16 11.31 10.31
N HIS A 31 5.47 11.81 11.34
CA HIS A 31 6.08 12.39 12.54
C HIS A 31 5.23 12.05 13.77
N ASP A 32 5.79 12.10 14.98
CA ASP A 32 5.12 11.60 16.19
C ASP A 32 3.82 12.33 16.57
N LYS A 33 3.63 13.55 16.07
CA LYS A 33 2.41 14.35 16.31
C LYS A 33 1.36 14.19 15.20
N ILE A 34 1.50 13.21 14.30
CA ILE A 34 0.66 13.12 13.11
C ILE A 34 -0.72 12.58 13.50
N ASN A 35 -1.76 13.32 13.15
CA ASN A 35 -3.11 12.81 13.26
C ASN A 35 -3.36 11.88 12.07
N MET A 36 -3.50 10.58 12.35
CA MET A 36 -3.68 9.56 11.31
C MET A 36 -4.92 9.82 10.44
N ASN A 37 -5.98 10.37 11.03
CA ASN A 37 -7.23 10.68 10.32
C ASN A 37 -7.06 11.80 9.27
N GLU A 38 -6.04 12.64 9.40
CA GLU A 38 -5.77 13.74 8.47
C GLU A 38 -4.87 13.33 7.30
N VAL A 39 -4.23 12.16 7.39
CA VAL A 39 -3.24 11.72 6.40
C VAL A 39 -3.61 10.45 5.66
N ILE A 40 -4.55 9.66 6.19
CA ILE A 40 -5.14 8.54 5.46
C ILE A 40 -5.84 9.08 4.21
N LEU A 41 -5.63 8.40 3.08
CA LEU A 41 -6.29 8.76 1.83
C LEU A 41 -7.82 8.61 1.95
N SER A 42 -8.54 9.66 1.57
CA SER A 42 -10.00 9.60 1.43
C SER A 42 -10.40 8.83 0.17
N ALA A 43 -11.67 8.41 0.11
CA ALA A 43 -12.20 7.73 -1.06
C ALA A 43 -12.09 8.59 -2.34
N ASP A 44 -12.28 9.90 -2.22
CA ASP A 44 -12.21 10.82 -3.36
C ASP A 44 -10.77 10.97 -3.87
N GLN A 45 -9.79 11.05 -2.96
CA GLN A 45 -8.37 11.08 -3.32
C GLN A 45 -7.96 9.78 -4.04
N VAL A 46 -8.44 8.62 -3.57
CA VAL A 46 -8.17 7.34 -4.23
C VAL A 46 -8.76 7.31 -5.64
N LYS A 47 -10.01 7.77 -5.82
CA LYS A 47 -10.64 7.84 -7.14
C LYS A 47 -9.90 8.76 -8.10
N GLU A 48 -9.45 9.92 -7.61
CA GLU A 48 -8.62 10.85 -8.39
C GLU A 48 -7.32 10.18 -8.84
N PHE A 49 -6.60 9.51 -7.94
CA PHE A 49 -5.39 8.77 -8.32
C PHE A 49 -5.66 7.69 -9.35
N MET A 50 -6.71 6.89 -9.15
CA MET A 50 -7.05 5.80 -10.07
C MET A 50 -7.55 6.30 -11.43
N SER A 51 -7.91 7.59 -11.57
CA SER A 51 -8.23 8.16 -12.87
C SER A 51 -7.01 8.34 -13.78
N GLU A 52 -5.81 8.41 -13.20
CA GLU A 52 -4.56 8.63 -13.93
C GLU A 52 -3.68 7.38 -14.03
N VAL A 53 -3.86 6.39 -13.14
CA VAL A 53 -3.02 5.18 -13.07
C VAL A 53 -3.84 3.91 -12.89
N ASP A 54 -3.36 2.81 -13.46
CA ASP A 54 -4.02 1.50 -13.33
C ASP A 54 -3.77 0.83 -11.97
N VAL A 55 -2.62 1.12 -11.34
CA VAL A 55 -2.19 0.43 -10.11
C VAL A 55 -1.48 1.40 -9.17
N VAL A 56 -1.91 1.41 -7.90
CA VAL A 56 -1.26 2.14 -6.81
C VAL A 56 -0.54 1.16 -5.87
N VAL A 57 0.75 1.43 -5.63
CA VAL A 57 1.60 0.63 -4.73
C VAL A 57 2.39 1.53 -3.76
N PRO A 58 2.82 1.02 -2.60
CA PRO A 58 3.64 1.79 -1.68
C PRO A 58 5.00 2.12 -2.31
N LYS A 59 5.65 3.17 -1.78
CA LYS A 59 6.98 3.58 -2.21
C LYS A 59 7.98 2.41 -2.15
N LYS A 60 8.72 2.19 -3.24
CA LYS A 60 9.76 1.15 -3.34
C LYS A 60 10.76 1.29 -2.19
N ARG A 61 10.94 0.20 -1.43
CA ARG A 61 12.00 0.09 -0.43
C ARG A 61 13.32 -0.25 -1.11
N LYS A 62 14.40 0.42 -0.69
CA LYS A 62 15.75 0.14 -1.18
C LYS A 62 16.47 -0.71 -0.14
N TYR A 63 16.62 -2.00 -0.42
CA TYR A 63 17.44 -2.91 0.35
C TYR A 63 18.83 -2.91 -0.29
N TYR A 64 19.84 -2.43 0.43
CA TYR A 64 21.20 -2.22 -0.12
C TYR A 64 22.22 -3.26 0.33
N ILE A 65 21.85 -4.10 1.29
CA ILE A 65 22.80 -5.02 1.95
C ILE A 65 22.87 -6.36 1.19
N GLU A 66 21.77 -6.78 0.56
CA GLU A 66 21.65 -8.08 -0.07
C GLU A 66 20.56 -8.10 -1.15
N THR A 67 20.67 -9.02 -2.11
CA THR A 67 19.62 -9.23 -3.13
C THR A 67 18.35 -9.78 -2.48
N LEU A 68 17.19 -9.62 -3.13
CA LEU A 68 15.93 -10.17 -2.63
C LEU A 68 16.01 -11.69 -2.39
N TYR A 69 16.76 -12.39 -3.26
CA TYR A 69 16.99 -13.83 -3.16
C TYR A 69 17.81 -14.19 -1.92
N SER A 70 18.95 -13.53 -1.71
CA SER A 70 19.81 -13.80 -0.55
C SER A 70 19.10 -13.45 0.77
N HIS A 71 18.32 -12.36 0.81
CA HIS A 71 17.49 -12.02 1.98
C HIS A 71 16.51 -13.13 2.32
N TYR A 72 15.80 -13.66 1.31
CA TYR A 72 14.84 -14.74 1.51
C TYR A 72 15.52 -16.00 2.05
N ALA A 73 16.65 -16.40 1.44
CA ALA A 73 17.41 -17.58 1.82
C ALA A 73 17.94 -17.49 3.26
N HIS A 74 18.41 -16.33 3.71
CA HIS A 74 18.94 -16.16 5.07
C HIS A 74 17.84 -16.15 6.14
N THR A 75 16.63 -15.69 5.80
CA THR A 75 15.53 -15.50 6.78
C THR A 75 14.66 -16.75 6.97
N HIS A 76 14.77 -17.75 6.08
CA HIS A 76 13.92 -18.96 6.08
C HIS A 76 14.70 -20.28 6.26
N ASN A 77 15.93 -20.22 6.78
CA ASN A 77 16.70 -21.40 7.22
C ASN A 77 16.50 -21.68 8.71
#